data_AF-A0AAW5TGZ2-F1
#
_entry.id   AF-A0AAW5TGZ2-F1
#
_cell.length_a   1.000
_cell.length_b   1.000
_cell.length_c   1.000
_cell.angle_alpha   90.00
_cell.angle_beta   90.00
_cell.angle_gamma   90.00
#
_symmetry.space_group_name_H-M   'P 1'
#
loop_
_entity.id
_entity.type
_entity.pdbx_description
1 polymer ?
#
loop_
_entity_poly.entity_id
_entity_poly.type
_entity_poly.pdbx_seq_one_letter_code
_entity_poly.pdbx_strand_id
1 'polypeptide(L)'
;MDDDGVWFRSHLNGSRHRFTPEVSMGIQHQLGADIMFAFDELTTLLNSRAYQEKSLERTRRWAERCLAEHRRLTIERAGKPYQQLFGVIQGAQYEDLRRKAARDLGSMCVDGQEFDGFGIGGALEKE
;
A
#
# COMPACT_ATOMS: atom_id res chain seq x y z
N MET A 1 -8.81 8.10 9.78
CA MET A 1 -8.63 7.00 8.82
C MET A 1 -9.87 6.14 8.90
N ASP A 2 -10.34 5.67 7.77
CA ASP A 2 -11.46 4.74 7.63
C ASP A 2 -11.03 3.63 6.65
N ASP A 3 -11.95 2.74 6.27
CA ASP A 3 -11.66 1.63 5.36
C ASP A 3 -11.30 2.06 3.93
N ASP A 4 -11.60 3.29 3.52
CA ASP A 4 -11.27 3.83 2.20
C ASP A 4 -9.99 4.67 2.18
N GLY A 5 -9.35 4.89 3.34
CA GLY A 5 -8.05 5.55 3.44
C GLY A 5 -7.96 6.65 4.50
N VAL A 6 -7.17 7.69 4.22
CA VAL A 6 -6.69 8.65 5.22
C VAL A 6 -6.98 10.10 4.87
N TRP A 7 -7.52 10.81 5.85
CA TRP A 7 -7.56 12.26 5.83
C TRP A 7 -6.30 12.79 6.50
N PHE A 8 -5.68 13.80 5.89
CA PHE A 8 -4.66 14.60 6.56
C PHE A 8 -4.86 16.08 6.27
N ARG A 9 -4.16 16.89 7.05
CA ARG A 9 -4.15 18.34 6.91
C ARG A 9 -2.76 18.76 6.46
N SER A 10 -2.68 19.54 5.39
CA SER A 10 -1.42 20.09 4.90
C SER A 10 -0.77 20.95 5.98
N HIS A 11 0.51 20.70 6.26
CA HIS A 11 1.29 21.51 7.20
C HIS A 11 1.69 22.87 6.62
N LEU A 12 1.57 23.06 5.29
CA LEU A 12 1.94 24.31 4.61
C LEU A 12 0.85 25.39 4.70
N ASN A 13 -0.42 24.99 4.60
CA ASN A 13 -1.55 25.94 4.48
C ASN A 13 -2.82 25.47 5.20
N GLY A 14 -2.80 24.32 5.87
CA GLY A 14 -3.94 23.82 6.62
C GLY A 14 -5.08 23.25 5.78
N SER A 15 -4.94 23.08 4.46
CA SER A 15 -5.96 22.45 3.61
C SER A 15 -6.14 20.98 3.97
N ARG A 16 -7.38 20.47 3.82
CA ARG A 16 -7.70 19.06 4.07
C ARG A 16 -7.58 18.28 2.77
N HIS A 17 -6.86 17.16 2.82
CA HIS A 17 -6.68 16.25 1.70
C HIS A 17 -7.11 14.84 2.09
N ARG A 18 -7.64 14.11 1.11
CA ARG A 18 -8.01 12.70 1.25
C ARG A 18 -7.14 11.86 0.35
N PHE A 19 -6.41 10.92 0.92
CA PHE A 19 -5.66 9.92 0.18
C PHE A 19 -6.37 8.58 0.30
N THR A 20 -6.68 7.99 -0.84
CA THR A 20 -7.17 6.63 -1.01
C THR A 20 -6.09 5.83 -1.78
N PRO A 21 -6.19 4.50 -1.86
CA PRO A 21 -5.36 3.70 -2.76
C PRO A 21 -5.30 4.27 -4.18
N GLU A 22 -6.45 4.67 -4.73
CA GLU A 22 -6.57 5.15 -6.11
C GLU A 22 -5.91 6.52 -6.30
N VAL A 23 -6.13 7.43 -5.35
CA VAL A 23 -5.48 8.76 -5.37
C VAL A 23 -3.96 8.61 -5.27
N SER A 24 -3.48 7.71 -4.40
CA SER A 24 -2.04 7.43 -4.27
C SER A 24 -1.44 6.90 -5.57
N MET A 25 -2.08 5.91 -6.20
CA MET A 25 -1.63 5.36 -7.49
C MET A 25 -1.64 6.43 -8.59
N GLY A 26 -2.70 7.23 -8.67
CA GLY A 26 -2.81 8.32 -9.63
C GLY A 26 -1.68 9.35 -9.50
N ILE A 27 -1.33 9.75 -8.27
CA ILE A 27 -0.22 10.68 -8.01
C ILE A 27 1.12 10.04 -8.41
N GLN A 28 1.40 8.81 -7.99
CA GLN A 28 2.67 8.14 -8.32
C GLN A 28 2.84 7.90 -9.83
N HIS A 29 1.76 7.57 -10.54
CA HIS A 29 1.74 7.51 -12.00
C HIS A 29 1.99 8.89 -12.65
N GLN A 30 1.44 9.98 -12.10
CA GLN A 30 1.70 11.34 -12.61
C GLN A 30 3.14 11.79 -12.40
N LEU A 31 3.76 11.38 -11.29
CA LEU A 31 5.17 11.65 -11.02
C LEU A 31 6.10 10.88 -11.98
N GLY A 32 5.65 9.77 -12.55
CA GLY A 32 6.44 8.95 -13.46
C GLY A 32 7.57 8.18 -12.77
N ALA A 33 7.37 7.79 -11.51
CA ALA A 33 8.32 7.01 -10.73
C ALA A 33 8.58 5.62 -11.36
N ASP A 34 9.84 5.19 -11.45
CA ASP A 34 10.20 3.87 -11.98
C ASP A 34 9.67 2.72 -11.11
N ILE A 35 9.63 2.93 -9.79
CA ILE A 35 9.08 2.01 -8.80
C ILE A 35 8.13 2.79 -7.88
N MET A 36 6.92 2.26 -7.74
CA MET A 36 5.85 2.76 -6.90
C MET A 36 5.58 1.78 -5.76
N PHE A 37 5.08 2.27 -4.64
CA PHE A 37 4.63 1.42 -3.53
C PHE A 37 3.12 1.48 -3.39
N ALA A 38 2.52 0.31 -3.18
CA ALA A 38 1.11 0.19 -2.83
C ALA A 38 0.80 0.98 -1.56
N PHE A 39 -0.40 1.56 -1.53
CA PHE A 39 -0.87 2.32 -0.38
C PHE A 39 -1.13 1.38 0.80
N ASP A 40 -0.51 1.65 1.95
CA ASP A 40 -0.55 0.80 3.12
C ASP A 40 -0.85 1.57 4.42
N GLU A 41 -1.08 0.82 5.50
CA GLU A 41 -1.16 1.38 6.84
C GLU A 41 0.07 0.98 7.65
N LEU A 42 0.91 1.97 7.96
CA LEU A 42 2.06 1.76 8.85
C LEU A 42 1.60 1.71 10.32
N THR A 43 1.73 0.54 10.93
CA THR A 43 1.50 0.37 12.38
C THR A 43 2.75 0.67 13.21
N THR A 44 2.55 1.09 14.46
CA THR A 44 3.63 1.22 15.45
C THR A 44 3.71 -0.03 16.33
N LEU A 45 4.89 -0.30 16.91
CA LEU A 45 5.09 -1.40 17.87
C LEU A 45 4.23 -1.27 19.15
N LEU A 46 3.75 -0.06 19.47
CA LEU A 46 2.89 0.21 20.62
C LEU A 46 1.44 -0.21 20.39
N ASN A 47 1.05 -0.51 19.15
CA ASN A 47 -0.30 -0.93 18.83
C ASN A 47 -0.57 -2.36 19.33
N SER A 48 -1.78 -2.58 19.84
CA SER A 48 -2.21 -3.92 20.25
C SER A 48 -2.20 -4.89 19.07
N ARG A 49 -1.98 -6.18 19.34
CA ARG A 49 -2.02 -7.22 18.30
C ARG A 49 -3.34 -7.19 17.51
N ALA A 50 -4.46 -7.03 18.19
CA ALA A 50 -5.78 -6.93 17.56
C ALA A 50 -5.90 -5.73 16.59
N TYR A 51 -5.24 -4.61 16.89
CA TYR A 51 -5.16 -3.49 15.95
C TYR A 51 -4.26 -3.82 14.76
N GLN A 52 -3.13 -4.48 15.00
CA GLN A 52 -2.20 -4.88 13.94
C GLN A 52 -2.85 -5.88 12.97
N GLU A 53 -3.64 -6.83 13.45
CA GLU A 53 -4.43 -7.74 12.60
C GLU A 53 -5.44 -6.98 11.72
N LYS A 54 -6.17 -6.01 12.31
CA LYS A 54 -7.11 -5.15 11.57
C LYS A 54 -6.40 -4.27 10.54
N SER A 55 -5.24 -3.75 10.89
CA SER A 55 -4.41 -2.91 10.03
C SER A 55 -3.85 -3.71 8.86
N LEU A 56 -3.42 -4.95 9.12
CA LEU A 56 -2.93 -5.86 8.09
C LEU A 56 -4.03 -6.21 7.10
N GLU A 57 -5.25 -6.49 7.59
CA GLU A 57 -6.39 -6.75 6.71
C GLU A 57 -6.80 -5.51 5.89
N ARG A 58 -6.69 -4.31 6.46
CA ARG A 58 -6.91 -3.06 5.70
C ARG A 58 -5.86 -2.87 4.62
N THR A 59 -4.59 -3.08 4.95
CA THR A 59 -3.47 -3.03 4.00
C THR A 59 -3.67 -4.04 2.87
N ARG A 60 -4.13 -5.26 3.17
CA ARG A 60 -4.46 -6.28 2.16
C ARG A 60 -5.56 -5.81 1.20
N ARG A 61 -6.67 -5.25 1.72
CA ARG A 61 -7.76 -4.69 0.88
C ARG A 61 -7.30 -3.49 0.04
N TRP A 62 -6.41 -2.65 0.58
CA TRP A 62 -5.85 -1.53 -0.18
C TRP A 62 -4.88 -1.99 -1.27
N ALA A 63 -4.11 -3.05 -1.02
CA ALA A 63 -3.23 -3.66 -2.01
C ALA A 63 -4.00 -4.15 -3.25
N GLU A 64 -5.16 -4.80 -3.06
CA GLU A 64 -6.03 -5.20 -4.18
C GLU A 64 -6.49 -3.99 -5.01
N ARG A 65 -6.90 -2.91 -4.34
CA ARG A 65 -7.31 -1.66 -4.99
C ARG A 65 -6.15 -0.99 -5.72
N CYS A 66 -4.95 -1.03 -5.17
CA CYS A 66 -3.74 -0.53 -5.83
C CYS A 66 -3.43 -1.31 -7.11
N LEU A 67 -3.52 -2.64 -7.10
CA LEU A 67 -3.30 -3.45 -8.31
C LEU A 67 -4.34 -3.12 -9.40
N ALA A 68 -5.62 -3.04 -9.03
CA ALA A 68 -6.69 -2.69 -9.96
C ALA A 68 -6.47 -1.31 -10.60
N GLU A 69 -6.16 -0.30 -9.79
CA GLU A 69 -5.95 1.06 -10.29
C GLU A 69 -4.65 1.18 -11.08
N HIS A 70 -3.58 0.52 -10.63
CA HIS A 70 -2.31 0.48 -11.34
C HIS A 70 -2.49 -0.12 -12.75
N ARG A 71 -3.18 -1.25 -12.87
CA ARG A 71 -3.53 -1.84 -14.17
C ARG A 71 -4.31 -0.86 -15.04
N ARG A 72 -5.37 -0.25 -14.50
CA ARG A 72 -6.20 0.72 -15.21
C ARG A 72 -5.38 1.88 -15.77
N LEU A 73 -4.51 2.48 -14.94
CA LEU A 73 -3.66 3.61 -15.31
C LEU A 73 -2.56 3.22 -16.29
N THR A 74 -1.97 2.03 -16.17
CA THR A 74 -0.99 1.50 -17.12
C THR A 74 -1.61 1.34 -18.52
N ILE A 75 -2.85 0.85 -18.61
CA ILE A 75 -3.59 0.76 -19.89
C ILE A 75 -3.92 2.16 -20.42
N GLU A 76 -4.45 3.05 -19.58
CA GLU A 76 -4.79 4.43 -19.95
C GLU A 76 -3.57 5.19 -20.48
N ARG A 77 -2.38 4.88 -19.95
CA ARG A 77 -1.11 5.55 -20.26
C ARG A 77 -0.15 4.68 -21.05
N ALA A 78 -0.67 3.86 -21.97
CA ALA A 78 0.13 2.92 -22.78
C ALA A 78 1.32 3.53 -23.55
N GLY A 79 1.35 4.86 -23.75
CA GLY A 79 2.49 5.58 -24.35
C GLY A 79 3.61 5.97 -23.37
N LYS A 80 3.50 5.63 -22.09
CA LYS A 80 4.51 5.89 -21.05
C LYS A 80 5.28 4.60 -20.73
N PRO A 81 6.54 4.70 -20.26
CA PRO A 81 7.24 3.54 -19.70
C PRO A 81 6.43 2.89 -18.59
N TYR A 82 6.53 1.57 -18.48
CA TYR A 82 5.94 0.83 -17.38
C TYR A 82 6.56 1.27 -16.05
N GLN A 83 5.71 1.51 -15.04
CA GLN A 83 6.11 1.84 -13.69
C GLN A 83 5.86 0.63 -12.80
N GLN A 84 6.87 0.08 -12.16
CA GLN A 84 6.70 -1.12 -11.34
C GLN A 84 5.88 -0.79 -10.08
N LEU A 85 5.02 -1.71 -9.64
CA LEU A 85 4.26 -1.60 -8.39
C LEU A 85 4.74 -2.64 -7.38
N PHE A 86 5.22 -2.17 -6.24
CA PHE A 86 5.67 -3.00 -5.14
C PHE A 86 4.62 -3.05 -4.02
N GLY A 87 4.37 -4.25 -3.49
CA GLY A 87 3.56 -4.44 -2.29
C GLY A 87 4.34 -4.13 -1.01
N VAL A 88 3.65 -3.83 0.09
CA VAL A 88 4.29 -3.60 1.40
C VAL A 88 3.93 -4.71 2.38
N ILE A 89 4.91 -5.52 2.74
CA ILE A 89 4.76 -6.59 3.72
C ILE A 89 4.80 -5.99 5.13
N GLN A 90 3.62 -5.83 5.74
CA GLN A 90 3.44 -5.43 7.13
C GLN A 90 3.41 -6.65 8.08
N GLY A 91 3.24 -6.40 9.38
CA GLY A 91 3.20 -7.44 10.42
C GLY A 91 3.97 -7.10 11.70
N ALA A 92 4.60 -5.92 11.75
CA ALA A 92 5.35 -5.40 12.89
C ALA A 92 6.35 -6.43 13.47
N GLN A 93 6.30 -6.72 14.78
CA GLN A 93 7.17 -7.71 15.43
C GLN A 93 6.61 -9.14 15.40
N TYR A 94 5.41 -9.37 14.85
CA TYR A 94 4.76 -10.68 14.88
C TYR A 94 5.08 -11.49 13.64
N GLU A 95 5.83 -12.58 13.81
CA GLU A 95 6.25 -13.47 12.73
C GLU A 95 5.05 -14.08 11.98
N ASP A 96 4.02 -14.52 12.70
CA ASP A 96 2.80 -15.09 12.13
C ASP A 96 2.08 -14.10 11.22
N LEU A 97 1.99 -12.83 11.63
CA LEU A 97 1.40 -11.76 10.83
C LEU A 97 2.25 -11.45 9.59
N ARG A 98 3.58 -11.41 9.69
CA ARG A 98 4.46 -11.23 8.53
C ARG A 98 4.33 -12.39 7.54
N ARG A 99 4.27 -13.63 8.02
CA ARG A 99 4.06 -14.81 7.18
C ARG A 99 2.70 -14.77 6.47
N LYS A 100 1.65 -14.32 7.16
CA LYS A 100 0.33 -14.10 6.55
C LYS A 100 0.42 -13.03 5.47
N ALA A 101 0.98 -11.86 5.77
CA ALA A 101 1.15 -10.76 4.83
C ALA A 101 1.89 -11.17 3.55
N ALA A 102 3.02 -11.89 3.71
CA ALA A 102 3.83 -12.36 2.59
C ALA A 102 3.08 -13.36 1.70
N ARG A 103 2.28 -14.26 2.29
CA ARG A 103 1.43 -15.18 1.51
C ARG A 103 0.32 -14.43 0.79
N ASP A 104 -0.43 -13.59 1.50
CA ASP A 104 -1.57 -12.87 0.96
C ASP A 104 -1.18 -11.97 -0.21
N LEU A 105 -0.08 -11.20 -0.07
CA LEU A 105 0.42 -10.30 -1.11
C LEU A 105 1.17 -11.05 -2.22
N GLY A 106 1.94 -12.08 -1.87
CA GLY A 106 2.74 -12.86 -2.81
C GLY A 106 1.93 -13.68 -3.80
N SER A 107 0.68 -14.05 -3.45
CA SER A 107 -0.25 -14.72 -4.36
C SER A 107 -1.37 -13.79 -4.87
N MET A 108 -1.27 -12.49 -4.64
CA MET A 108 -2.32 -11.54 -5.02
C MET A 108 -2.28 -11.25 -6.52
N CYS A 109 -3.38 -11.52 -7.20
CA CYS A 109 -3.56 -11.23 -8.61
C CYS A 109 -4.95 -10.60 -8.82
N VAL A 110 -4.99 -9.40 -9.39
CA VAL A 110 -6.23 -8.67 -9.69
C VAL A 110 -6.30 -8.42 -11.19
N ASP A 111 -7.24 -9.08 -11.85
CA ASP A 111 -7.42 -9.07 -13.30
C ASP A 111 -6.13 -9.33 -14.11
N GLY A 112 -5.27 -10.22 -13.62
CA GLY A 112 -3.99 -10.55 -14.24
C GLY A 112 -2.84 -9.60 -13.89
N GLN A 113 -3.07 -8.59 -13.03
CA GLN A 113 -2.00 -7.76 -12.48
C GLN A 113 -1.54 -8.32 -11.13
N GLU A 114 -0.23 -8.48 -11.01
CA GLU A 114 0.47 -8.92 -9.79
C GLU A 114 1.47 -7.84 -9.36
N PHE A 115 2.07 -8.00 -8.18
CA PHE A 115 3.15 -7.12 -7.72
C PHE A 115 4.48 -7.48 -8.38
N ASP A 116 5.23 -6.47 -8.82
CA ASP A 116 6.56 -6.64 -9.41
C ASP A 116 7.65 -6.89 -8.36
N GLY A 117 7.36 -6.56 -7.10
CA GLY A 117 8.27 -6.71 -5.98
C GLY A 117 7.62 -6.37 -4.66
N PHE A 118 8.40 -6.45 -3.58
CA PHE A 118 7.90 -6.23 -2.23
C PHE A 118 8.90 -5.45 -1.37
N GLY A 119 8.39 -4.46 -0.63
CA GLY A 119 9.11 -3.83 0.48
C GLY A 119 8.69 -4.45 1.82
N ILE A 120 9.61 -4.46 2.77
CA ILE A 120 9.33 -4.93 4.14
C ILE A 120 9.09 -3.71 5.02
N GLY A 121 7.85 -3.59 5.53
CA GLY A 121 7.41 -2.50 6.38
C GLY A 121 7.66 -2.74 7.88
N GLY A 122 7.89 -1.64 8.60
CA GLY A 122 8.02 -1.60 10.06
C GLY A 122 9.38 -2.06 10.59
N ALA A 123 9.69 -1.68 11.84
CA ALA A 123 10.88 -2.14 12.55
C ALA A 123 10.59 -3.46 13.28
N LEU A 124 11.57 -4.37 13.32
CA LEU A 124 11.52 -5.59 14.15
C LEU A 124 11.85 -5.27 15.61
N GLU A 125 12.77 -4.31 15.82
CA GLU A 125 13.17 -3.80 17.13
C GLU A 125 13.37 -2.27 17.05
N LYS A 126 13.00 -1.55 18.11
CA LYS A 126 13.51 -0.20 18.37
C LYS A 126 14.65 -0.38 19.36
N GLU A 127 15.89 -0.36 18.89
CA GLU A 127 17.01 0.04 19.75
C GLU A 127 16.91 1.52 20.08
#